data_AF-K9KAL5-F1
#
_entry.id   AF-K9KAL5-F1
#
_cell.length_a   1.000
_cell.length_b   1.000
_cell.length_c   1.000
_cell.angle_alpha   90.00
_cell.angle_beta   90.00
_cell.angle_gamma   90.00
#
_symmetry.space_group_name_H-M   'P 1'
#
loop_
_entity.id
_entity.type
_entity.pdbx_description
1 polymer ?
#
loop_
_entity_poly.entity_id
_entity_poly.type
_entity_poly.pdbx_seq_one_letter_code
_entity_poly.pdbx_strand_id
1 'polypeptide(L)' 'KERLLSNGWETASAVNMMELYSRLPRAEVSRIESLEFLDEMELLEQLMQHYCLCWATRGGSELGLKEITC' A
#
# COMPACT_ATOMS: atom_id res chain seq x y z
N LYS A 1 0.25 -10.70 -5.54
CA LYS A 1 -0.71 -11.60 -4.85
C LYS A 1 -0.41 -13.07 -5.10
N GLU A 2 -0.43 -13.56 -6.34
CA GLU A 2 -0.27 -14.99 -6.67
C GLU A 2 0.96 -15.68 -6.05
N ARG A 3 2.10 -14.99 -6.04
CA ARG A 3 3.33 -15.47 -5.38
C ARG A 3 3.11 -15.82 -3.89
N LEU A 4 2.29 -15.06 -3.17
CA LEU A 4 2.03 -15.32 -1.75
C LEU A 4 1.08 -16.51 -1.60
N LEU A 5 -0.02 -16.53 -2.35
CA LEU A 5 -1.01 -17.62 -2.29
C LEU A 5 -0.39 -18.98 -2.66
N SER A 6 0.39 -19.03 -3.74
CA SER A 6 1.09 -20.25 -4.17
C SER A 6 2.17 -20.74 -3.20
N ASN A 7 2.61 -19.90 -2.26
CA ASN A 7 3.61 -20.24 -1.24
C ASN A 7 2.99 -20.43 0.16
N GLY A 8 1.71 -20.83 0.22
CA GLY A 8 1.08 -21.32 1.44
C GLY A 8 0.49 -20.25 2.35
N TRP A 9 0.14 -19.08 1.81
CA TRP A 9 -0.68 -18.07 2.49
C TRP A 9 -2.16 -18.24 2.14
N GLU A 10 -3.07 -17.95 3.09
CA GLU A 10 -4.52 -18.11 2.88
C GLU A 10 -5.15 -16.88 2.24
N THR A 11 -4.73 -15.68 2.64
CA THR A 11 -5.15 -14.43 2.03
C THR A 11 -3.95 -13.64 1.56
N ALA A 12 -4.13 -12.86 0.49
CA ALA A 12 -3.10 -11.96 -0.02
C ALA A 12 -3.74 -10.71 -0.60
N SER A 13 -3.28 -9.55 -0.13
CA SER A 13 -3.65 -8.23 -0.60
C SER A 13 -2.43 -7.54 -1.19
N ALA A 14 -2.67 -6.61 -2.10
CA ALA A 14 -1.64 -5.83 -2.77
C ALA A 14 -2.28 -4.54 -3.26
N VAL A 15 -1.57 -3.44 -3.08
CA VAL A 15 -1.94 -2.08 -3.51
C VAL A 15 -0.70 -1.47 -4.18
N ASN A 16 -0.87 -0.75 -5.28
CA ASN A 16 0.27 0.01 -5.82
C ASN A 16 0.54 1.23 -4.92
N MET A 17 1.78 1.75 -4.92
CA MET A 17 2.13 2.82 -3.98
C MET A 17 1.41 4.13 -4.30
N MET A 18 0.98 4.36 -5.54
CA MET A 18 0.21 5.56 -5.90
C MET A 18 -1.20 5.52 -5.30
N GLU A 19 -1.84 4.36 -5.34
CA GLU A 19 -3.14 4.11 -4.73
C GLU A 19 -3.03 4.22 -3.20
N LEU A 20 -1.96 3.68 -2.59
CA LEU A 20 -1.67 3.89 -1.17
C LEU A 20 -1.50 5.38 -0.83
N TYR A 21 -0.68 6.09 -1.60
CA TYR A 21 -0.43 7.53 -1.40
C TYR A 21 -1.73 8.33 -1.46
N SER A 22 -2.61 8.03 -2.42
CA SER A 22 -3.91 8.70 -2.57
C SER A 22 -4.89 8.46 -1.41
N ARG A 23 -4.68 7.40 -0.63
CA ARG A 23 -5.49 7.02 0.54
C ARG A 23 -4.97 7.61 1.84
N LEU A 24 -3.78 8.21 1.85
CA LEU A 24 -3.20 8.81 3.05
C LEU A 24 -4.14 9.90 3.62
N PRO A 25 -4.22 10.05 4.95
CA PRO A 25 -4.96 11.15 5.56
C PRO A 25 -4.46 12.49 5.02
N ARG A 26 -5.37 13.38 4.61
CA ARG A 26 -5.01 14.68 4.02
C ARG A 26 -4.07 15.52 4.90
N ALA A 27 -4.19 15.39 6.23
CA ALA A 27 -3.29 16.05 7.17
C ALA A 27 -1.84 15.56 7.03
N GLU A 28 -1.63 14.26 6.81
CA GLU A 28 -0.31 13.67 6.60
C GLU A 28 0.26 14.05 5.24
N VAL A 29 -0.56 14.01 4.18
CA VAL A 29 -0.16 14.46 2.83
C VAL A 29 0.32 15.91 2.88
N SER A 30 -0.50 16.80 3.45
CA SER A 30 -0.15 18.23 3.59
C SER A 30 1.12 18.44 4.40
N ARG A 31 1.30 17.67 5.48
CA ARG A 31 2.50 17.73 6.32
C ARG A 31 3.74 17.31 5.52
N ILE A 32 3.67 16.22 4.77
CA ILE A 32 4.80 15.70 3.98
C ILE A 32 5.14 16.62 2.82
N GLU A 33 4.15 17.06 2.04
CA GLU A 33 4.35 17.96 0.89
C GLU A 33 4.86 19.35 1.29
N SER A 34 4.69 19.74 2.56
CA SER A 34 5.27 20.99 3.08
C SER A 34 6.76 20.91 3.43
N LEU A 35 7.33 19.70 3.52
CA LEU A 35 8.75 19.51 3.87
C LEU A 35 9.67 19.85 2.70
N GLU A 36 9.29 19.45 1.49
CA GLU A 36 10.05 19.66 0.27
C GLU A 36 9.11 20.03 -0.87
N PHE A 37 9.47 21.07 -1.63
CA PHE A 37 8.72 21.44 -2.82
C PHE A 37 9.03 20.45 -3.94
N LEU A 38 7.99 19.79 -4.44
CA LEU A 38 8.05 18.91 -5.59
C LEU A 38 7.26 19.55 -6.74
N ASP A 39 7.96 19.91 -7.82
CA ASP A 39 7.39 20.51 -9.02
C ASP A 39 6.83 19.46 -10.00
N GLU A 40 7.52 18.31 -10.14
CA GLU A 40 7.17 17.26 -11.10
C GLU A 40 6.44 16.08 -10.44
N MET A 41 5.14 16.27 -10.15
CA MET A 41 4.26 15.22 -9.62
C MET A 41 4.20 13.96 -10.51
N GLU A 42 4.36 14.14 -11.83
CA GLU A 42 4.30 13.05 -12.82
C GLU A 42 5.43 12.02 -12.62
N LEU A 43 6.63 12.47 -12.22
CA LEU A 43 7.75 11.56 -11.94
C LEU A 43 7.50 10.73 -10.67
N LEU A 44 6.89 11.34 -9.65
CA LEU A 44 6.51 10.64 -8.44
C LEU A 44 5.42 9.60 -8.74
N GLU A 45 4.42 9.97 -9.54
CA GLU A 45 3.39 9.03 -9.97
C GLU A 45 3.99 7.85 -10.73
N GLN A 46 4.85 8.12 -11.71
CA GLN A 46 5.57 7.07 -12.44
C GLN A 46 6.33 6.16 -11.47
N LEU A 47 7.13 6.71 -10.57
CA LEU A 47 7.89 5.92 -9.59
C LEU A 47 6.95 5.04 -8.73
N MET A 48 5.89 5.62 -8.19
CA MET A 48 4.97 4.95 -7.27
C MET A 48 4.13 3.85 -7.95
N GLN A 49 3.90 3.95 -9.26
CA GLN A 49 3.24 2.88 -10.03
C GLN A 49 4.13 1.64 -10.21
N HIS A 50 5.45 1.74 -10.07
CA HIS A 50 6.38 0.61 -10.22
C HIS A 50 6.58 -0.19 -8.92
N TYR A 51 6.04 0.29 -7.81
CA TYR A 51 6.12 -0.38 -6.51
C TYR A 51 4.73 -0.75 -6.00
N CYS A 52 4.67 -1.83 -5.22
CA CYS A 52 3.45 -2.24 -4.54
C CYS A 52 3.74 -2.69 -3.11
N LEU A 53 2.80 -2.42 -2.22
CA LEU A 53 2.77 -2.99 -0.87
C LEU A 53 1.89 -4.23 -0.91
N CYS A 54 2.46 -5.37 -0.50
CA CYS A 54 1.75 -6.64 -0.40
C CYS A 54 1.75 -7.13 1.04
N TRP A 55 0.63 -7.68 1.50
CA TRP A 55 0.54 -8.39 2.77
C TRP A 55 -0.30 -9.64 2.62
N ALA A 56 -0.06 -10.62 3.48
CA ALA A 56 -0.74 -11.89 3.46
C ALA A 56 -0.96 -12.39 4.89
N THR A 57 -2.00 -13.19 5.07
CA THR A 57 -2.29 -13.83 6.37
C THR A 57 -2.54 -15.32 6.18
N ARG A 58 -2.25 -16.08 7.23
CA ARG A 58 -2.53 -17.51 7.34
C ARG A 58 -2.95 -17.79 8.78
N GLY A 59 -4.07 -18.50 8.96
CA GLY A 59 -4.73 -18.59 10.25
C GLY A 59 -5.25 -17.25 10.76
N GLY A 60 -5.53 -17.17 12.06
CA GLY A 60 -5.96 -15.92 12.72
C GLY A 60 -7.37 -15.47 12.37
N SER A 61 -8.24 -16.37 11.91
CA SER A 61 -9.66 -16.07 11.69
C SER A 61 -10.35 -15.56 12.96
N GLU A 62 -9.99 -16.10 14.13
CA GLU A 62 -10.50 -15.66 15.44
C GLU A 62 -9.98 -14.28 15.86
N LEU A 63 -8.90 -13.83 15.24
CA LEU A 63 -8.26 -12.53 15.49
C LEU A 63 -8.63 -11.48 14.43
N GLY A 64 -9.47 -11.82 13.45
CA GLY A 64 -9.87 -10.90 12.39
C GLY A 64 -8.74 -10.47 11.45
N LEU A 65 -7.63 -11.22 11.36
CA LEU A 65 -6.45 -10.79 10.58
C LEU A 65 -6.75 -10.57 9.09
N LYS A 66 -7.80 -11.22 8.58
CA LYS A 66 -8.26 -11.06 7.19
C LYS A 66 -8.83 -9.68 6.90
N GLU A 67 -9.18 -8.90 7.93
CA GLU A 67 -9.78 -7.57 7.82
C GLU A 67 -8.74 -6.43 7.82
N ILE A 68 -7.46 -6.74 8.01
CA ILE A 68 -6.38 -5.75 8.01
C ILE A 68 -6.25 -5.11 6.63
N THR A 69 -6.31 -3.79 6.58
CA THR A 69 -6.10 -2.96 5.39
C THR A 69 -5.10 -1.83 5.65
N CYS A 70 -4.53 -1.32 4.55
CA CYS A 70 -3.78 -0.09 4.48
C CYS A 70 -4.56 1.01 3.74
#